data_AF-A0A8T3LR28-F1
#
_entry.id   AF-A0A8T3LR28-F1
#
_cell.length_a   1.000
_cell.length_b   1.000
_cell.length_c   1.000
_cell.angle_alpha   90.00
_cell.angle_beta   90.00
_cell.angle_gamma   90.00
#
_symmetry.space_group_name_H-M   'P 1'
#
loop_
_entity.id
_entity.type
_entity.pdbx_description
1 polymer ?
#
loop_
_entity_poly.entity_id
_entity_poly.type
_entity_poly.pdbx_seq_one_letter_code
_entity_poly.pdbx_strand_id
1 'polypeptide(L)'
;MPYPDFPDATNARVWRYDLATGALEQVLEVDQSLDGNPAYDIGASVAGKGGWESSGIIDASSIWGPGWFLIDVQAGSLILESERGTLGGRPVVFEREGGQLLRVKLPGA
;
A
#
# COMPACT_ATOMS: atom_id res chain seq x y z
N MET A 1 -17.15 12.64 -3.48
CA MET A 1 -18.03 11.49 -3.17
C MET A 1 -17.54 10.89 -1.87
N PRO A 2 -18.39 10.48 -0.93
CA PRO A 2 -17.92 9.63 0.16
C PRO A 2 -17.44 8.31 -0.46
N TYR A 3 -16.24 7.86 -0.07
CA TYR A 3 -15.81 6.49 -0.37
C TYR A 3 -16.83 5.53 0.27
N PRO A 4 -17.27 4.48 -0.44
CA PRO A 4 -18.14 3.48 0.17
C PRO A 4 -17.42 2.89 1.38
N ASP A 5 -18.06 3.03 2.54
CA ASP A 5 -17.64 2.37 3.76
C ASP A 5 -17.91 0.88 3.57
N PHE A 6 -16.85 0.09 3.44
CA PHE A 6 -16.94 -1.37 3.41
C PHE A 6 -16.64 -1.85 4.83
N PRO A 7 -17.66 -2.03 5.69
CA PRO A 7 -17.47 -2.43 7.09
C PRO A 7 -16.75 -3.79 7.26
N ASP A 8 -16.58 -4.54 6.16
CA ASP A 8 -15.84 -5.80 6.09
C ASP A 8 -14.57 -5.75 5.18
N ALA A 9 -14.07 -4.56 4.82
CA ALA A 9 -12.88 -4.48 3.98
C ALA A 9 -11.68 -5.11 4.70
N THR A 10 -11.15 -6.19 4.13
CA THR A 10 -9.90 -6.81 4.55
C THR A 10 -8.71 -6.00 4.05
N ASN A 11 -7.57 -6.11 4.72
CA ASN A 11 -6.38 -5.42 4.26
C ASN A 11 -5.93 -5.92 2.89
N ALA A 12 -5.22 -5.07 2.14
CA ALA A 12 -4.57 -5.47 0.91
C ALA A 12 -3.57 -6.61 1.17
N ARG A 13 -3.48 -7.53 0.22
CA ARG A 13 -2.65 -8.75 0.34
C ARG A 13 -1.92 -9.01 -0.95
N VAL A 14 -0.73 -9.60 -0.82
CA VAL A 14 0.01 -10.17 -1.94
C VAL A 14 -0.22 -11.67 -1.93
N TRP A 15 -0.55 -12.21 -3.10
CA TRP A 15 -0.82 -13.63 -3.29
C TRP A 15 0.20 -14.22 -4.28
N ARG A 16 0.75 -15.38 -3.92
CA ARG A 16 1.45 -16.24 -4.87
C ARG A 16 0.44 -17.15 -5.55
N TYR A 17 0.46 -17.15 -6.88
CA TYR A 17 -0.34 -18.05 -7.70
C TYR A 17 0.54 -19.17 -8.27
N ASP A 18 0.18 -20.41 -7.98
CA ASP A 18 0.81 -21.59 -8.58
C ASP A 18 0.16 -21.88 -9.94
N LEU A 19 0.94 -21.81 -11.02
CA LEU A 19 0.44 -22.00 -12.39
C LEU A 19 0.08 -23.46 -12.72
N ALA A 20 0.64 -24.44 -12.00
CA ALA A 20 0.41 -25.84 -12.24
C ALA A 20 -0.86 -26.34 -11.52
N THR A 21 -1.08 -25.87 -10.29
CA THR A 21 -2.20 -26.31 -9.43
C THR A 21 -3.35 -25.31 -9.37
N GLY A 22 -3.12 -24.05 -9.73
CA GLY A 22 -4.06 -22.96 -9.56
C GLY A 22 -4.23 -22.51 -8.11
N ALA A 23 -3.37 -22.97 -7.19
CA ALA A 23 -3.45 -22.60 -5.78
C ALA A 23 -3.04 -21.13 -5.57
N LEU A 24 -3.76 -20.45 -4.67
CA LEU A 24 -3.42 -19.12 -4.16
C LEU A 24 -2.91 -19.24 -2.74
N GLU A 25 -1.73 -18.71 -2.48
CA GLU A 25 -1.14 -18.61 -1.15
C GLU A 25 -0.92 -17.14 -0.81
N GLN A 26 -1.43 -16.70 0.34
CA GLN A 26 -1.15 -15.37 0.84
C GLN A 26 0.31 -15.32 1.30
N VAL A 27 1.12 -14.46 0.68
CA VAL A 27 2.53 -14.29 1.04
C VAL A 27 2.77 -13.11 1.96
N LEU A 28 1.87 -12.12 1.92
CA LEU A 28 1.97 -10.91 2.73
C LEU A 28 0.58 -10.28 2.89
N GLU A 29 0.35 -9.65 4.04
CA GLU A 29 -0.74 -8.70 4.27
C GLU A 29 -0.15 -7.33 4.56
N VAL A 30 -0.69 -6.29 3.91
CA VAL A 30 -0.32 -4.89 4.11
C VAL A 30 -0.83 -4.45 5.48
N ASP A 31 0.02 -3.82 6.28
CA ASP A 31 -0.37 -3.28 7.58
C ASP A 31 -0.94 -1.87 7.39
N GLN A 32 -2.27 -1.76 7.47
CA GLN A 32 -3.02 -0.51 7.29
C GLN A 32 -3.43 0.12 8.63
N SER A 33 -2.83 -0.29 9.76
CA SER A 33 -3.24 0.14 11.10
C SER A 33 -3.06 1.64 11.40
N LEU A 34 -2.26 2.34 10.59
CA LEU A 34 -2.06 3.80 10.72
C LEU A 34 -3.11 4.62 9.96
N ASP A 35 -3.78 4.04 8.96
CA ASP A 35 -4.82 4.71 8.16
C ASP A 35 -6.08 4.95 9.01
N GLY A 36 -6.54 6.20 9.08
CA GLY A 36 -7.62 6.62 9.96
C GLY A 36 -7.23 6.76 11.44
N ASN A 37 -5.95 6.56 11.81
CA ASN A 37 -5.47 6.84 13.16
C ASN A 37 -5.11 8.33 13.29
N PRO A 38 -5.82 9.15 14.08
CA PRO A 38 -5.62 10.60 14.15
C PRO A 38 -4.23 11.04 14.66
N ALA A 39 -3.45 10.13 15.25
CA ALA A 39 -2.08 10.42 15.68
C ALA A 39 -1.07 10.41 14.51
N TYR A 40 -1.43 9.82 13.37
CA TYR A 40 -0.56 9.64 12.20
C TYR A 40 -1.19 10.18 10.91
N ASP A 41 -2.50 9.99 10.76
CA ASP A 41 -3.27 10.41 9.60
C ASP A 41 -3.99 11.73 9.89
N ILE A 42 -3.53 12.81 9.26
CA ILE A 42 -4.12 14.13 9.40
C ILE A 42 -5.39 14.30 8.54
N GLY A 43 -5.65 13.35 7.62
CA GLY A 43 -6.87 13.26 6.82
C GLY A 43 -7.99 12.46 7.49
N ALA A 44 -7.75 11.92 8.69
CA ALA A 44 -8.58 10.95 9.38
C ALA A 44 -10.05 11.41 9.56
N SER A 45 -10.91 10.96 8.67
CA SER A 45 -12.36 10.90 8.91
C SER A 45 -12.90 9.48 8.81
N VAL A 46 -12.33 8.63 7.94
CA VAL A 46 -12.58 7.18 7.83
C VAL A 46 -11.34 6.53 7.17
N ALA A 47 -10.93 5.33 7.62
CA ALA A 47 -9.83 4.58 7.00
C ALA A 47 -10.16 4.19 5.55
N GLY A 48 -9.32 4.59 4.60
CA GLY A 48 -9.57 4.41 3.18
C GLY A 48 -8.94 3.15 2.60
N LYS A 49 -9.35 1.94 3.04
CA LYS A 49 -8.64 0.69 2.67
C LYS A 49 -8.44 0.48 1.16
N GLY A 50 -9.36 0.99 0.32
CA GLY A 50 -9.27 0.95 -1.14
C GLY A 50 -8.35 2.00 -1.78
N GLY A 51 -7.77 2.91 -1.00
CA GLY A 51 -6.79 3.92 -1.45
C GLY A 51 -5.34 3.46 -1.35
N TRP A 52 -5.10 2.18 -1.05
CA TRP A 52 -3.76 1.60 -0.99
C TRP A 52 -3.44 0.89 -2.30
N GLU A 53 -2.36 1.32 -2.95
CA GLU A 53 -2.01 0.93 -4.31
C GLU A 53 -0.61 0.29 -4.32
N SER A 54 -0.46 -0.88 -4.95
CA SER A 54 0.86 -1.46 -5.18
C SER A 54 1.52 -0.77 -6.38
N SER A 55 2.67 -0.13 -6.15
CA SER A 55 3.42 0.63 -7.16
C SER A 55 4.51 -0.20 -7.86
N GLY A 56 4.83 -1.40 -7.35
CA GLY A 56 5.68 -2.36 -8.07
C GLY A 56 6.15 -3.56 -7.24
N ILE A 57 6.57 -4.62 -7.94
CA ILE A 57 7.26 -5.79 -7.38
C ILE A 57 8.56 -5.96 -8.14
N ILE A 58 9.69 -6.01 -7.44
CA ILE A 58 11.03 -6.10 -8.02
C ILE A 58 11.76 -7.32 -7.47
N ASP A 59 12.41 -8.09 -8.34
CA ASP A 59 13.34 -9.14 -7.94
C ASP A 59 14.58 -8.52 -7.28
N ALA A 60 14.83 -8.88 -6.03
CA ALA A 60 15.94 -8.42 -5.21
C ALA A 60 17.00 -9.52 -4.99
N SER A 61 17.01 -10.54 -5.83
CA SER A 61 17.90 -11.70 -5.69
C SER A 61 19.38 -11.35 -5.78
N SER A 62 19.74 -10.30 -6.52
CA SER A 62 21.12 -9.82 -6.59
C SER A 62 21.63 -9.18 -5.29
N ILE A 63 20.72 -8.78 -4.39
CA ILE A 63 21.05 -8.11 -3.13
C ILE A 63 21.06 -9.11 -1.97
N TRP A 64 20.05 -9.98 -1.89
CA TRP A 64 19.84 -10.87 -0.73
C TRP A 64 19.83 -12.37 -1.06
N GLY A 65 20.06 -12.75 -2.32
CA GLY A 65 20.05 -14.14 -2.81
C GLY A 65 18.71 -14.58 -3.41
N PRO A 66 18.65 -15.76 -4.06
CA PRO A 66 17.51 -16.19 -4.88
C PRO A 66 16.16 -16.15 -4.17
N GLY A 67 15.11 -15.60 -4.79
CA GLY A 67 13.73 -15.62 -4.27
C GLY A 67 13.39 -14.49 -3.29
N TRP A 68 14.24 -13.47 -3.18
CA TRP A 68 13.90 -12.23 -2.46
C TRP A 68 13.25 -11.22 -3.40
N PHE A 69 12.21 -10.54 -2.93
CA PHE A 69 11.50 -9.50 -3.66
C PHE A 69 11.30 -8.26 -2.78
N LEU A 70 11.25 -7.10 -3.42
CA LEU A 70 10.77 -5.86 -2.83
C LEU A 70 9.41 -5.49 -3.42
N ILE A 71 8.52 -5.01 -2.56
CA ILE A 71 7.18 -4.57 -2.95
C ILE A 71 6.99 -3.17 -2.39
N ASP A 72 6.65 -2.24 -3.28
CA ASP A 72 6.33 -0.86 -2.91
C ASP A 72 4.82 -0.68 -2.90
N VAL A 73 4.31 -0.07 -1.83
CA VAL A 73 2.89 0.18 -1.61
C VAL A 73 2.70 1.63 -1.20
N GLN A 74 1.96 2.37 -2.00
CA GLN A 74 1.54 3.73 -1.71
C GLN A 74 0.19 3.70 -0.95
N ALA A 75 0.06 4.55 0.07
CA ALA A 75 -1.15 4.65 0.87
C ALA A 75 -1.82 6.01 0.64
N GLY A 76 -2.58 6.13 -0.46
CA GLY A 76 -3.23 7.39 -0.85
C GLY A 76 -4.30 7.89 0.11
N SER A 77 -4.78 7.03 1.02
CA SER A 77 -5.68 7.41 2.11
C SER A 77 -4.96 7.84 3.40
N LEU A 78 -3.69 7.48 3.57
CA LEU A 78 -2.90 7.84 4.75
C LEU A 78 -2.16 9.15 4.51
N ILE A 79 -2.74 10.27 4.94
CA ILE A 79 -2.13 11.58 4.73
C ILE A 79 -1.30 11.97 5.95
N LEU A 80 0.01 12.15 5.77
CA LEU A 80 0.93 12.52 6.85
C LEU A 80 1.09 14.04 6.96
N GLU A 81 1.10 14.74 5.82
CA GLU A 81 1.17 16.20 5.72
C GLU A 81 0.36 16.69 4.53
N SER A 82 -0.16 17.92 4.64
CA SER A 82 -0.97 18.56 3.60
C SER A 82 -0.70 20.06 3.57
N GLU A 83 -0.47 20.60 2.38
CA GLU A 83 -0.21 22.03 2.17
C GLU A 83 -0.98 22.55 0.95
N ARG A 84 -1.59 23.73 1.07
CA ARG A 84 -2.19 24.41 -0.09
C ARG A 84 -1.12 25.17 -0.86
N GLY A 85 -1.09 24.98 -2.17
CA GLY A 85 -0.18 25.73 -3.03
C GLY A 85 -0.70 25.94 -4.44
N THR A 86 0.21 26.16 -5.38
CA THR A 86 -0.13 26.42 -6.78
C THR A 86 0.78 25.64 -7.70
N LEU A 87 0.21 24.90 -8.66
CA LEU A 87 0.94 24.17 -9.70
C LEU A 87 0.46 24.65 -11.08
N GLY A 88 1.37 25.20 -11.88
CA GLY A 88 1.01 25.74 -13.20
C GLY A 88 -0.05 26.87 -13.14
N GLY A 89 -0.02 27.69 -12.09
CA GLY A 89 -0.98 28.78 -11.88
C GLY A 89 -2.36 28.34 -11.35
N ARG A 90 -2.56 27.05 -11.07
CA ARG A 90 -3.81 26.52 -10.52
C ARG A 90 -3.66 26.19 -9.04
N PRO A 91 -4.65 26.52 -8.18
CA PRO A 91 -4.62 26.11 -6.78
C PRO A 91 -4.67 24.59 -6.68
N VAL A 92 -3.79 24.02 -5.85
CA VAL A 92 -3.70 22.59 -5.57
C VAL A 92 -3.50 22.34 -4.07
N VAL A 93 -3.73 21.11 -3.64
CA VAL A 93 -3.28 20.61 -2.34
C VAL A 93 -2.15 19.64 -2.63
N PHE A 94 -1.00 19.85 -1.99
CA PHE A 94 0.11 18.92 -1.97
C PHE A 94 -0.06 18.05 -0.73
N GLU A 95 0.02 16.73 -0.92
CA GLU A 95 -0.12 15.77 0.17
C GLU A 95 1.12 14.89 0.20
N ARG A 96 1.64 14.66 1.41
CA ARG A 96 2.61 13.60 1.64
C ARG A 96 1.85 12.39 2.16
N GLU A 97 1.68 11.44 1.26
CA GLU A 97 1.06 10.17 1.55
C GLU A 97 2.03 9.23 2.28
N GLY A 98 1.48 8.32 3.07
CA GLY A 98 2.21 7.21 3.66
C GLY A 98 2.44 6.08 2.66
N GLY A 99 3.01 4.98 3.15
CA GLY A 99 3.24 3.79 2.35
C GLY A 99 4.10 2.76 3.08
N GLN A 100 4.40 1.66 2.40
CA GLN A 100 5.23 0.58 2.91
C GLN A 100 6.18 0.08 1.82
N LEU A 101 7.46 0.00 2.15
CA LEU A 101 8.43 -0.78 1.40
C LEU A 101 8.62 -2.12 2.09
N LEU A 102 8.16 -3.17 1.43
CA LEU A 102 8.07 -4.51 1.99
C LEU A 102 9.14 -5.40 1.37
N ARG A 103 9.83 -6.17 2.21
CA ARG A 103 10.81 -7.17 1.77
C ARG A 103 10.26 -8.57 2.05
N VAL A 104 10.06 -9.36 1.00
CA VAL A 104 9.48 -10.70 1.10
C VAL A 104 10.42 -11.76 0.55
N LYS A 105 10.48 -12.92 1.22
CA LYS A 105 11.19 -14.11 0.75
C LYS A 105 10.16 -15.13 0.30
N LEU A 106 10.21 -15.54 -0.96
CA LEU A 106 9.39 -16.62 -1.49
C LEU A 106 10.22 -17.92 -1.52
N PRO A 107 9.91 -18.91 -0.66
CA PRO A 107 10.61 -20.19 -0.67
C PRO A 107 10.34 -20.95 -1.97
N GLY A 108 11.40 -21.50 -2.58
CA GLY A 108 11.32 -22.29 -3.81
C GLY A 108 11.10 -21.48 -5.09
N ALA A 109 11.23 -20.15 -5.03
CA ALA A 109 11.35 -19.28 -6.19
C ALA A 109 12.77 -19.27 -6.78
#